data_AF-A0A8R7URL1-F1
#
_entry.id   AF-A0A8R7URL1-F1
#
_cell.length_a   1.000
_cell.length_b   1.000
_cell.length_c   1.000
_cell.angle_alpha   90.00
_cell.angle_beta   90.00
_cell.angle_gamma   90.00
#
_symmetry.space_group_name_H-M   'P 1'
#
loop_
_entity.id
_entity.type
_entity.pdbx_description
1 polymer ?
#
loop_
_entity_poly.entity_id
_entity_poly.type
_entity_poly.pdbx_seq_one_letter_code
_entity_poly.pdbx_strand_id
1 'polypeptide(L)'
;MASISAAAKATSAAFAHKKELAAAAPQQQRLSAGASSRRARAGRVRAVATPTRAPRSPASTGSVKSPMTTTEKILARASERASLEPGENVWVDVDVLMTHDVCGPGTIGIFKQEFGEDAKVWDREKVVIIPDHYIFTSDERANRNVDILRDFCEEQKIKYFYDIKDLSDFRANPDYKGVCHIALAQEGHCRPGEVLLGTDSHTCNAGAFGQFATGIGNTDAGFVMGTGKALLKVCKHVKLLPDGI
;
A
#
# COMPACT_ATOMS: atom_id res chain seq x y z
N MET A 1 39.00 13.34 49.09
CA MET A 1 38.90 14.03 50.38
C MET A 1 38.12 15.33 50.17
N ALA A 2 37.13 15.59 51.03
CA ALA A 2 36.30 16.80 51.21
C ALA A 2 35.52 17.31 49.97
N SER A 3 34.20 17.13 49.86
CA SER A 3 33.09 17.90 50.49
C SER A 3 33.23 19.42 50.25
N ILE A 4 32.22 20.12 49.71
CA ILE A 4 31.11 20.70 50.48
C ILE A 4 29.90 20.98 49.57
N SER A 5 28.73 20.74 50.16
CA SER A 5 27.35 20.96 49.72
C SER A 5 26.92 22.44 49.76
N ALA A 6 26.02 22.86 48.87
CA ALA A 6 25.08 23.94 49.16
C ALA A 6 23.73 23.67 48.47
N ALA A 7 22.74 23.35 49.31
CA ALA A 7 21.35 23.18 48.96
C ALA A 7 20.64 24.53 48.82
N ALA A 8 19.82 24.69 47.78
CA ALA A 8 18.81 25.74 47.71
C ALA A 8 17.43 25.12 47.97
N LYS A 9 16.83 25.53 49.09
CA LYS A 9 15.45 25.21 49.49
C LYS A 9 14.48 26.10 48.70
N ALA A 10 13.41 25.50 48.17
CA ALA A 10 12.16 26.20 47.88
C ALA A 10 11.00 25.43 48.53
N THR A 11 10.56 25.95 49.68
CA THR A 11 9.21 25.78 50.28
C THR A 11 8.35 26.92 49.70
N SER A 12 7.04 26.88 49.41
CA SER A 12 5.84 26.11 49.79
C SER A 12 4.79 26.42 48.66
N ALA A 13 3.69 25.71 48.41
CA ALA A 13 2.61 25.41 49.34
C ALA A 13 1.62 24.36 48.80
N ALA A 14 1.20 23.52 49.75
CA ALA A 14 -0.06 22.84 50.01
C ALA A 14 -1.14 22.61 48.92
N PHE A 15 -1.60 21.35 48.98
CA PHE A 15 -2.78 20.69 48.44
C PHE A 15 -4.14 21.21 48.99
N ALA A 16 -5.17 20.86 48.20
CA ALA A 16 -6.56 20.54 48.55
C ALA A 16 -7.63 21.67 48.61
N HIS A 17 -8.51 21.68 47.60
CA HIS A 17 -9.89 21.21 47.78
C HIS A 17 -10.58 20.92 46.43
N LYS A 18 -11.02 19.68 46.24
CA LYS A 18 -11.95 19.26 45.19
C LYS A 18 -13.34 19.84 45.47
N LYS A 19 -13.99 20.38 44.45
CA LYS A 19 -15.45 20.50 44.38
C LYS A 19 -15.92 20.03 43.00
N GLU A 20 -16.86 19.09 43.05
CA GLU A 20 -17.59 18.51 41.93
C GLU A 20 -18.24 19.59 41.06
N LEU A 21 -18.24 19.37 39.74
CA LEU A 21 -19.20 19.98 38.83
C LEU A 21 -19.81 18.86 37.98
N ALA A 22 -21.07 18.60 38.30
CA ALA A 22 -21.92 17.58 37.72
C ALA A 22 -22.33 17.90 36.28
N ALA A 23 -22.56 16.83 35.52
CA ALA A 23 -23.18 16.84 34.22
C ALA A 23 -24.60 17.44 34.28
N ALA A 24 -24.90 18.37 33.37
CA ALA A 24 -26.25 18.86 33.13
C ALA A 24 -26.67 18.50 31.70
N ALA A 25 -27.67 17.62 31.58
CA ALA A 25 -28.34 17.29 30.33
C ALA A 25 -29.27 18.43 29.90
N PRO A 26 -29.31 18.84 28.62
CA PRO A 26 -30.29 19.81 28.17
C PRO A 26 -31.63 19.15 27.86
N GLN A 27 -32.65 19.76 28.47
CA GLN A 27 -34.08 19.51 28.41
C GLN A 27 -34.63 19.61 26.97
N GLN A 28 -35.38 18.60 26.53
CA GLN A 28 -36.15 18.64 25.28
C GLN A 28 -37.28 19.68 25.38
N GLN A 29 -37.18 20.77 24.63
CA GLN A 29 -38.32 21.62 24.30
C GLN A 29 -39.13 21.00 23.17
N ARG A 30 -40.40 20.71 23.44
CA ARG A 30 -41.42 20.40 22.44
C ARG A 30 -41.69 21.63 21.59
N LEU A 31 -41.48 21.52 20.28
CA LEU A 31 -42.11 22.37 19.29
C LEU A 31 -42.97 21.49 18.37
N SER A 32 -44.26 21.78 18.40
CA SER A 32 -45.31 21.16 17.61
C SER A 32 -45.20 21.59 16.14
N ALA A 33 -44.88 20.64 15.26
CA ALA A 33 -44.99 20.83 13.81
C ALA A 33 -46.25 20.11 13.30
N GLY A 34 -47.12 20.87 12.61
CA GLY A 34 -48.39 20.43 12.08
C GLY A 34 -48.29 19.26 11.11
N ALA A 35 -49.26 18.36 11.21
CA ALA A 35 -49.43 17.24 10.29
C ALA A 35 -49.91 17.76 8.92
N SER A 36 -49.01 17.74 7.93
CA SER A 36 -49.37 17.73 6.51
C SER A 36 -49.16 16.30 5.99
N SER A 37 -50.26 15.56 5.81
CA SER A 37 -50.28 14.20 5.28
C SER A 37 -49.95 14.17 3.79
N ARG A 38 -48.67 14.02 3.44
CA ARG A 38 -48.29 13.48 2.13
C ARG A 38 -48.15 11.97 2.26
N ARG A 39 -49.17 11.24 1.82
CA ARG A 39 -49.11 9.78 1.60
C ARG A 39 -47.94 9.47 0.64
N ALA A 40 -46.83 8.98 1.18
CA ALA A 40 -45.80 8.36 0.38
C ALA A 40 -46.38 7.07 -0.22
N ARG A 41 -46.50 7.03 -1.55
CA ARG A 41 -46.93 5.83 -2.27
C ARG A 41 -45.81 4.81 -2.11
N ALA A 42 -46.07 3.72 -1.38
CA ALA A 42 -45.12 2.61 -1.26
C ALA A 42 -44.82 2.06 -2.66
N GLY A 43 -43.64 2.43 -3.19
CA GLY A 43 -43.12 1.85 -4.41
C GLY A 43 -42.86 0.37 -4.16
N ARG A 44 -43.60 -0.50 -4.86
CA ARG A 44 -43.42 -1.94 -4.81
C ARG A 44 -42.02 -2.24 -5.37
N VAL A 45 -41.05 -2.54 -4.50
CA VAL A 45 -39.73 -3.04 -4.91
C VAL A 45 -39.98 -4.38 -5.61
N ARG A 46 -39.95 -4.37 -6.95
CA ARG A 46 -39.91 -5.61 -7.73
C ARG A 46 -38.47 -6.06 -7.74
N ALA A 47 -38.16 -7.15 -7.03
CA ALA A 47 -36.94 -7.89 -7.27
C ALA A 47 -36.95 -8.33 -8.74
N VAL A 48 -36.06 -7.75 -9.54
CA VAL A 48 -35.79 -8.25 -10.88
C VAL A 48 -34.83 -9.42 -10.69
N ALA A 49 -35.33 -10.64 -10.86
CA ALA A 49 -34.46 -11.81 -10.88
C ALA A 49 -33.44 -11.64 -12.00
N THR A 50 -32.16 -11.59 -11.65
CA THR A 50 -31.07 -11.61 -12.62
C THR A 50 -31.23 -12.91 -13.43
N PRO A 51 -31.28 -12.85 -14.78
CA PRO A 51 -31.36 -14.07 -15.57
C PRO A 51 -30.20 -14.98 -15.17
N THR A 52 -30.48 -16.26 -14.95
CA THR A 52 -29.46 -17.28 -14.74
C THR A 52 -28.55 -17.26 -15.96
N ARG A 53 -27.36 -16.67 -15.80
CA ARG A 53 -26.45 -16.50 -16.93
C ARG A 53 -25.94 -17.89 -17.26
N ALA A 54 -26.21 -18.38 -18.47
CA ALA A 54 -25.60 -19.62 -18.95
C ALA A 54 -24.07 -19.52 -18.73
N PRO A 55 -23.40 -20.63 -18.33
CA PRO A 55 -21.96 -20.64 -18.17
C PRO A 55 -21.34 -20.08 -19.44
N ARG A 56 -20.66 -18.94 -19.32
CA ARG A 56 -20.00 -18.34 -20.47
C ARG A 56 -18.92 -19.32 -20.91
N SER A 57 -19.03 -19.83 -22.13
CA SER A 57 -17.89 -20.47 -22.78
C SER A 57 -16.72 -19.49 -22.69
N PRO A 58 -15.51 -19.93 -22.29
CA PRO A 58 -14.34 -19.07 -22.29
C PRO A 58 -14.25 -18.37 -23.64
N ALA A 59 -13.96 -17.07 -23.64
CA ALA A 59 -13.65 -16.36 -24.89
C ALA A 59 -12.41 -17.03 -25.48
N SER A 60 -12.65 -17.95 -26.42
CA SER A 60 -11.62 -18.70 -27.11
C SER A 60 -10.96 -17.74 -28.09
N THR A 61 -9.80 -17.22 -27.70
CA THR A 61 -8.86 -16.60 -28.63
C THR A 61 -8.15 -17.72 -29.41
N GLY A 62 -8.92 -18.43 -30.24
CA GLY A 62 -8.41 -19.50 -31.11
C GLY A 62 -7.88 -20.74 -30.38
N SER A 63 -7.38 -21.70 -31.17
CA SER A 63 -6.69 -22.88 -30.67
C SER A 63 -5.30 -22.48 -30.16
N VAL A 64 -5.16 -22.31 -28.86
CA VAL A 64 -3.84 -22.24 -28.21
C VAL A 64 -3.32 -23.68 -28.01
N LYS A 65 -2.06 -23.94 -28.42
CA LYS A 65 -1.43 -25.26 -28.30
C LYS A 65 -1.42 -25.79 -26.87
N SER A 66 -1.31 -24.90 -25.88
CA SER A 66 -1.40 -25.22 -24.45
C SER A 66 -2.20 -24.12 -23.72
N PRO A 67 -3.24 -24.48 -22.94
CA PRO A 67 -3.96 -23.51 -22.12
C PRO A 67 -3.06 -23.00 -20.98
N MET A 68 -3.01 -21.69 -20.78
CA MET A 68 -2.30 -21.05 -19.66
C MET A 68 -3.26 -20.25 -18.78
N THR A 69 -2.96 -20.20 -17.49
CA THR A 69 -3.63 -19.33 -16.53
C THR A 69 -3.27 -17.86 -16.72
N THR A 70 -4.00 -16.97 -16.04
CA THR A 70 -3.69 -15.54 -16.04
C THR A 70 -2.27 -15.30 -15.53
N THR A 71 -1.87 -15.90 -14.41
CA THR A 71 -0.51 -15.80 -13.87
C THR A 71 0.54 -16.30 -14.85
N GLU A 72 0.36 -17.50 -15.42
CA GLU A 72 1.29 -18.05 -16.42
C GLU A 72 1.42 -17.12 -17.64
N LYS A 73 0.32 -16.54 -18.14
CA LYS A 73 0.35 -15.58 -19.26
C LYS A 73 1.11 -14.30 -18.91
N ILE A 74 0.91 -13.76 -17.71
CA ILE A 74 1.60 -12.55 -17.25
C ILE A 74 3.09 -12.81 -17.13
N LEU A 75 3.48 -13.90 -16.46
CA LEU A 75 4.89 -14.26 -16.31
C LEU A 75 5.53 -14.64 -17.64
N ALA A 76 4.80 -15.28 -18.56
CA ALA A 76 5.28 -15.60 -19.91
C ALA A 76 5.57 -14.32 -20.70
N ARG A 77 4.66 -13.34 -20.65
CA ARG A 77 4.87 -12.00 -21.23
C ARG A 77 6.09 -11.32 -20.62
N ALA A 78 6.19 -11.31 -19.29
CA ALA A 78 7.27 -10.63 -18.57
C ALA A 78 8.64 -11.33 -18.72
N SER A 79 8.68 -12.56 -19.23
CA SER A 79 9.93 -13.30 -19.47
C SER A 79 10.24 -13.50 -20.95
N GLU A 80 9.45 -12.88 -21.84
CA GLU A 80 9.54 -13.05 -23.30
C GLU A 80 9.43 -14.53 -23.75
N ARG A 81 8.68 -15.34 -23.00
CA ARG A 81 8.44 -16.76 -23.29
C ARG A 81 7.07 -16.98 -23.91
N ALA A 82 6.97 -17.92 -24.84
CA ALA A 82 5.70 -18.29 -25.46
C ALA A 82 4.76 -19.04 -24.51
N SER A 83 5.33 -19.81 -23.57
CA SER A 83 4.59 -20.57 -22.56
C SER A 83 5.45 -20.85 -21.32
N LEU A 84 4.76 -21.09 -20.21
CA LEU A 84 5.34 -21.47 -18.92
C LEU A 84 4.52 -22.58 -18.28
N GLU A 85 5.19 -23.44 -17.52
CA GLU A 85 4.58 -24.47 -16.69
C GLU A 85 4.84 -24.22 -15.20
N PRO A 86 3.88 -24.56 -14.30
CA PRO A 86 4.10 -24.45 -12.87
C PRO A 86 5.32 -25.26 -12.39
N GLY A 87 6.17 -24.60 -11.60
CA GLY A 87 7.40 -25.18 -11.06
C GLY A 87 8.68 -24.71 -11.74
N GLU A 88 8.59 -24.13 -12.94
CA GLU A 88 9.73 -23.52 -13.62
C GLU A 88 10.23 -22.29 -12.87
N ASN A 89 11.56 -22.08 -12.86
CA ASN A 89 12.15 -20.81 -12.45
C ASN A 89 12.39 -19.95 -13.70
N VAL A 90 12.00 -18.68 -13.63
CA VAL A 90 12.02 -17.78 -14.77
C VAL A 90 12.43 -16.37 -14.35
N TRP A 91 13.32 -15.75 -15.13
CA TRP A 91 13.64 -14.35 -14.99
C TRP A 91 12.51 -13.52 -15.60
N VAL A 92 11.96 -12.59 -14.83
CA VAL A 92 10.88 -11.71 -15.26
C VAL A 92 11.32 -10.25 -15.20
N ASP A 93 10.89 -9.47 -16.18
CA ASP A 93 10.93 -8.02 -16.15
C ASP A 93 9.84 -7.49 -15.22
N VAL A 94 10.26 -6.67 -14.26
CA VAL A 94 9.37 -6.07 -13.27
C VAL A 94 8.82 -4.76 -13.84
N ASP A 95 7.49 -4.63 -13.83
CA ASP A 95 6.83 -3.42 -14.32
C ASP A 95 6.80 -2.33 -13.24
N VAL A 96 6.61 -2.71 -11.96
CA VAL A 96 6.61 -1.79 -10.81
C VAL A 96 7.26 -2.44 -9.60
N LEU A 97 8.16 -1.72 -8.92
CA LEU A 97 8.64 -2.05 -7.57
C LEU A 97 8.13 -1.00 -6.59
N MET A 98 7.43 -1.43 -5.54
CA MET A 98 7.01 -0.56 -4.45
C MET A 98 7.83 -0.81 -3.18
N THR A 99 8.23 0.26 -2.50
CA THR A 99 8.72 0.18 -1.12
C THR A 99 8.17 1.32 -0.25
N HIS A 100 8.40 1.24 1.05
CA HIS A 100 7.82 2.11 2.08
C HIS A 100 8.83 2.34 3.22
N ASP A 101 8.46 3.15 4.20
CA ASP A 101 9.31 3.63 5.30
C ASP A 101 9.90 2.54 6.20
N VAL A 102 9.30 1.35 6.27
CA VAL A 102 9.85 0.24 7.07
C VAL A 102 10.99 -0.47 6.36
N CYS A 103 10.77 -0.80 5.08
CA CYS A 103 11.62 -1.71 4.32
C CYS A 103 12.56 -0.98 3.34
N GLY A 104 12.19 0.24 2.95
CA GLY A 104 12.90 1.04 1.97
C GLY A 104 14.33 1.37 2.36
N PRO A 105 14.64 1.82 3.60
CA PRO A 105 16.03 2.05 4.00
C PRO A 105 16.92 0.82 3.88
N GLY A 106 16.41 -0.36 4.26
CA GLY A 106 17.14 -1.63 4.10
C GLY A 106 17.33 -2.02 2.64
N THR A 107 16.32 -1.77 1.81
CA THR A 107 16.37 -2.01 0.36
C THR A 107 17.40 -1.10 -0.32
N ILE A 108 17.39 0.19 0.01
CA ILE A 108 18.35 1.19 -0.49
C ILE A 108 19.77 0.84 -0.07
N GLY A 109 19.97 0.45 1.20
CA GLY A 109 21.28 0.04 1.70
C GLY A 109 21.85 -1.15 0.93
N ILE A 110 21.04 -2.18 0.68
CA ILE A 110 21.47 -3.35 -0.12
C ILE A 110 21.75 -2.94 -1.57
N PHE A 111 20.88 -2.13 -2.18
CA PHE A 111 21.09 -1.62 -3.54
C PHE A 111 22.44 -0.90 -3.66
N LYS A 112 22.75 0.04 -2.76
CA LYS A 112 24.02 0.76 -2.77
C LYS A 112 25.22 -0.15 -2.47
N GLN A 113 25.08 -1.09 -1.55
CA GLN A 113 26.13 -2.06 -1.23
C GLN A 113 26.50 -2.94 -2.44
N GLU A 114 25.50 -3.46 -3.16
CA GLU A 114 25.72 -4.46 -4.21
C GLU A 114 25.97 -3.82 -5.60
N PHE A 115 25.40 -2.64 -5.88
CA PHE A 115 25.55 -1.96 -7.18
C PHE A 115 26.50 -0.75 -7.13
N GLY A 116 26.85 -0.26 -5.94
CA GLY A 116 27.71 0.90 -5.71
C GLY A 116 26.94 2.15 -5.25
N GLU A 117 27.62 3.04 -4.54
CA GLU A 117 27.02 4.27 -3.97
C GLU A 117 26.46 5.22 -5.03
N ASP A 118 27.11 5.30 -6.20
CA ASP A 118 26.70 6.16 -7.31
C ASP A 118 25.74 5.46 -8.30
N ALA A 119 25.33 4.23 -8.01
CA ALA A 119 24.48 3.43 -8.89
C ALA A 119 23.13 4.12 -9.14
N LYS A 120 22.59 3.92 -10.33
CA LYS A 120 21.26 4.40 -10.70
C LYS A 120 20.25 3.27 -10.71
N VAL A 121 19.06 3.55 -10.18
CA VAL A 121 17.94 2.60 -10.26
C VAL A 121 17.63 2.28 -11.72
N TRP A 122 17.18 1.06 -12.00
CA TRP A 122 16.97 0.59 -13.36
C TRP A 122 15.99 1.47 -14.15
N ASP A 123 14.96 1.97 -13.47
CA ASP A 123 13.95 2.86 -14.04
C ASP A 123 13.30 3.69 -12.92
N ARG A 124 13.60 5.00 -12.90
CA ARG A 124 13.08 5.96 -11.92
C ARG A 124 11.56 6.20 -12.01
N GLU A 125 10.90 5.72 -13.07
CA GLU A 125 9.44 5.75 -13.23
C GLU A 125 8.78 4.43 -12.86
N LYS A 126 9.53 3.36 -12.59
CA LYS A 126 8.98 2.06 -12.15
C LYS A 126 9.22 1.77 -10.68
N VAL A 127 10.02 2.60 -10.00
CA VAL A 127 10.17 2.59 -8.55
C VAL A 127 9.16 3.55 -7.92
N VAL A 128 8.31 3.02 -7.05
CA VAL A 128 7.29 3.77 -6.32
C VAL A 128 7.60 3.72 -4.83
N ILE A 129 7.68 4.88 -4.18
CA ILE A 129 8.02 4.99 -2.76
C ILE A 129 6.87 5.68 -2.03
N ILE A 130 6.27 4.98 -1.07
CA ILE A 130 5.11 5.46 -0.30
C ILE A 130 5.38 5.25 1.20
N PRO A 131 5.81 6.28 1.93
CA PRO A 131 5.86 6.25 3.39
C PRO A 131 4.43 6.23 3.97
N ASP A 132 4.06 5.23 4.76
CA ASP A 132 2.71 5.14 5.36
C ASP A 132 2.64 4.44 6.73
N HIS A 133 3.65 3.65 7.12
CA HIS A 133 3.56 2.81 8.32
C HIS A 133 3.81 3.58 9.62
N TYR A 134 4.84 4.43 9.63
CA TYR A 134 5.30 5.12 10.83
C TYR A 134 5.28 6.64 10.73
N ILE A 135 4.67 7.20 9.70
CA ILE A 135 4.71 8.63 9.42
C ILE A 135 4.07 9.54 10.48
N PHE A 136 3.20 9.02 11.36
CA PHE A 136 2.56 9.80 12.44
C PHE A 136 3.13 9.47 13.83
N THR A 137 4.33 8.88 13.88
CA THR A 137 5.00 8.55 15.14
C THR A 137 5.84 9.72 15.66
N SER A 138 5.99 9.77 16.99
CA SER A 138 6.98 10.64 17.64
C SER A 138 8.36 9.97 17.77
N ASP A 139 8.53 8.73 17.30
CA ASP A 139 9.81 8.02 17.33
C ASP A 139 10.77 8.57 16.27
N GLU A 140 11.87 9.17 16.73
CA GLU A 140 12.94 9.72 15.89
C GLU A 140 13.56 8.68 14.94
N ARG A 141 13.62 7.41 15.33
CA ARG A 141 14.19 6.34 14.49
C ARG A 141 13.33 6.06 13.28
N ALA A 142 12.01 6.11 13.45
CA ALA A 142 11.07 5.91 12.37
C ALA A 142 11.03 7.13 11.44
N ASN A 143 11.08 8.35 12.00
CA ASN A 143 11.15 9.57 11.19
C ASN A 143 12.43 9.63 10.33
N ARG A 144 13.57 9.18 10.88
CA ARG A 144 14.82 9.02 10.11
C ARG A 144 14.65 8.15 8.87
N ASN A 145 13.81 7.11 8.91
CA ASN A 145 13.61 6.27 7.73
C ASN A 145 12.99 7.06 6.57
N VAL A 146 12.05 7.95 6.87
CA VAL A 146 11.42 8.82 5.85
C VAL A 146 12.46 9.79 5.27
N ASP A 147 13.36 10.32 6.09
CA ASP A 147 14.45 11.18 5.62
C ASP A 147 15.39 10.43 4.67
N ILE A 148 15.76 9.18 4.98
CA ILE A 148 16.55 8.32 4.08
C ILE A 148 15.84 8.12 2.74
N LEU A 149 14.52 7.90 2.76
CA LEU A 149 13.75 7.78 1.53
C LEU A 149 13.76 9.08 0.72
N ARG A 150 13.60 10.22 1.39
CA ARG A 150 13.61 11.55 0.77
C ARG A 150 14.94 11.82 0.08
N ASP A 151 16.05 11.62 0.80
CA ASP A 151 17.41 11.80 0.27
C ASP A 151 17.62 10.91 -0.97
N PHE A 152 17.23 9.64 -0.90
CA PHE A 152 17.34 8.71 -2.02
C PHE A 152 16.46 9.13 -3.22
N CYS A 153 15.21 9.54 -2.97
CA CYS A 153 14.30 9.99 -4.02
C CYS A 153 14.84 11.23 -4.74
N GLU A 154 15.43 12.16 -4.00
CA GLU A 154 16.06 13.37 -4.55
C GLU A 154 17.33 13.04 -5.34
N GLU A 155 18.16 12.12 -4.84
CA GLU A 155 19.40 11.67 -5.48
C GLU A 155 19.13 10.95 -6.82
N GLN A 156 18.13 10.08 -6.84
CA GLN A 156 17.78 9.22 -7.98
C GLN A 156 16.74 9.86 -8.92
N LYS A 157 16.16 11.00 -8.52
CA LYS A 157 15.08 11.70 -9.23
C LYS A 157 13.87 10.78 -9.48
N ILE A 158 13.50 10.03 -8.43
CA ILE A 158 12.33 9.14 -8.44
C ILE A 158 11.07 9.97 -8.70
N LYS A 159 10.31 9.55 -9.70
CA LYS A 159 9.11 10.29 -10.14
C LYS A 159 7.94 10.11 -9.18
N TYR A 160 7.77 8.90 -8.65
CA TYR A 160 6.62 8.51 -7.84
C TYR A 160 7.01 8.35 -6.37
N PHE A 161 7.23 9.50 -5.73
CA PHE A 161 7.47 9.58 -4.29
C PHE A 161 6.33 10.35 -3.62
N TYR A 162 5.56 9.65 -2.78
CA TYR A 162 4.34 10.16 -2.16
C TYR A 162 4.60 10.56 -0.70
N ASP A 163 5.44 11.59 -0.54
CA ASP A 163 5.97 12.01 0.75
C ASP A 163 4.95 12.72 1.65
N ILE A 164 5.22 12.66 2.95
CA ILE A 164 4.60 13.50 3.97
C ILE A 164 5.64 14.50 4.49
N LYS A 165 5.37 15.78 4.26
CA LYS A 165 6.27 16.90 4.59
C LYS A 165 5.88 17.56 5.92
N ASP A 166 4.58 17.73 6.16
CA ASP A 166 4.04 18.33 7.38
C ASP A 166 3.32 17.26 8.22
N LEU A 167 3.94 16.83 9.33
CA LEU A 167 3.36 15.85 10.24
C LEU A 167 2.25 16.42 11.13
N SER A 168 2.11 17.75 11.20
CA SER A 168 1.15 18.43 12.08
C SER A 168 -0.26 18.53 11.47
N ASP A 169 -0.36 18.53 10.13
CA ASP A 169 -1.63 18.52 9.41
C ASP A 169 -1.58 17.59 8.19
N PHE A 170 -2.29 16.47 8.25
CA PHE A 170 -2.38 15.54 7.13
C PHE A 170 -2.97 16.16 5.86
N ARG A 171 -3.79 17.23 5.97
CA ARG A 171 -4.37 17.94 4.82
C ARG A 171 -3.38 18.89 4.15
N ALA A 172 -2.29 19.24 4.83
CA ALA A 172 -1.24 20.10 4.29
C ALA A 172 -0.29 19.36 3.33
N ASN A 173 -0.50 18.06 3.11
CA ASN A 173 0.36 17.20 2.28
C ASN A 173 -0.36 16.79 1.00
N PRO A 174 -0.35 17.60 -0.07
CA PRO A 174 -1.02 17.27 -1.32
C PRO A 174 -0.42 16.04 -2.03
N ASP A 175 0.85 15.76 -1.76
CA ASP A 175 1.60 14.64 -2.35
C ASP A 175 1.36 13.32 -1.62
N TYR A 176 0.92 13.35 -0.35
CA TYR A 176 0.69 12.14 0.44
C TYR A 176 -0.61 11.44 0.03
N LYS A 177 -0.56 10.12 -0.14
CA LYS A 177 -1.66 9.32 -0.70
C LYS A 177 -2.25 8.27 0.24
N GLY A 178 -1.85 8.27 1.51
CA GLY A 178 -2.36 7.30 2.47
C GLY A 178 -1.66 5.94 2.38
N VAL A 179 -2.40 4.89 2.72
CA VAL A 179 -1.91 3.50 2.77
C VAL A 179 -1.39 3.06 1.40
N CYS A 180 -0.21 2.47 1.36
CA CYS A 180 0.55 2.15 0.15
C CYS A 180 -0.27 1.41 -0.93
N HIS A 181 -0.99 0.34 -0.58
CA HIS A 181 -1.78 -0.43 -1.56
C HIS A 181 -2.99 0.33 -2.11
N ILE A 182 -3.56 1.25 -1.33
CA ILE A 182 -4.64 2.13 -1.79
C ILE A 182 -4.08 3.19 -2.73
N ALA A 183 -2.96 3.82 -2.34
CA ALA A 183 -2.25 4.79 -3.16
C ALA A 183 -1.82 4.20 -4.50
N LEU A 184 -1.25 2.99 -4.51
CA LEU A 184 -0.87 2.27 -5.74
C LEU A 184 -2.06 2.15 -6.71
N ALA A 185 -3.23 1.77 -6.20
CA ALA A 185 -4.43 1.63 -7.01
C ALA A 185 -4.97 2.99 -7.49
N GLN A 186 -5.06 3.98 -6.61
CA GLN A 186 -5.63 5.30 -6.91
C GLN A 186 -4.79 6.10 -7.90
N GLU A 187 -3.46 5.96 -7.83
CA GLU A 187 -2.52 6.70 -8.67
C GLU A 187 -2.16 5.96 -9.96
N GLY A 188 -2.81 4.82 -10.25
CA GLY A 188 -2.70 4.14 -11.54
C GLY A 188 -1.46 3.25 -11.70
N HIS A 189 -0.84 2.82 -10.60
CA HIS A 189 0.28 1.86 -10.60
C HIS A 189 -0.20 0.41 -10.75
N CYS A 190 -1.47 0.14 -10.45
CA CYS A 190 -2.07 -1.17 -10.61
C CYS A 190 -2.69 -1.36 -12.01
N ARG A 191 -1.89 -1.78 -13.00
CA ARG A 191 -2.35 -1.96 -14.40
C ARG A 191 -2.46 -3.45 -14.77
N PRO A 192 -3.57 -3.91 -15.38
CA PRO A 192 -3.76 -5.33 -15.70
C PRO A 192 -2.64 -5.91 -16.55
N GLY A 193 -2.25 -7.14 -16.24
CA GLY A 193 -1.26 -7.88 -17.03
C GLY A 193 0.20 -7.53 -16.74
N GLU A 194 0.47 -6.72 -15.72
CA GLU A 194 1.81 -6.35 -15.25
C GLU A 194 2.29 -7.19 -14.04
N VAL A 195 3.60 -7.15 -13.80
CA VAL A 195 4.30 -7.69 -12.64
C VAL A 195 4.61 -6.56 -11.66
N LEU A 196 3.96 -6.57 -10.50
CA LEU A 196 4.19 -5.62 -9.41
C LEU A 196 4.81 -6.35 -8.21
N LEU A 197 6.01 -5.94 -7.82
CA LEU A 197 6.68 -6.45 -6.63
C LEU A 197 6.70 -5.37 -5.55
N GLY A 198 6.65 -5.77 -4.29
CA GLY A 198 6.63 -4.81 -3.19
C GLY A 198 7.29 -5.37 -1.93
N THR A 199 7.88 -4.50 -1.12
CA THR A 199 8.49 -4.91 0.15
C THR A 199 7.48 -5.08 1.30
N ASP A 200 6.18 -5.12 0.98
CA ASP A 200 5.11 -5.41 1.93
C ASP A 200 4.42 -6.74 1.61
N SER A 201 4.02 -7.45 2.66
CA SER A 201 3.33 -8.74 2.60
C SER A 201 1.97 -8.70 1.88
N HIS A 202 1.27 -7.57 1.89
CA HIS A 202 -0.06 -7.40 1.29
C HIS A 202 -0.02 -6.88 -0.15
N THR A 203 1.16 -6.84 -0.78
CA THR A 203 1.31 -6.49 -2.20
C THR A 203 0.43 -7.35 -3.12
N CYS A 204 0.03 -8.54 -2.67
CA CYS A 204 -0.95 -9.39 -3.35
C CYS A 204 -2.33 -8.71 -3.60
N ASN A 205 -2.64 -7.62 -2.88
CA ASN A 205 -3.84 -6.82 -3.10
C ASN A 205 -3.97 -6.35 -4.56
N ALA A 206 -2.85 -5.98 -5.19
CA ALA A 206 -2.82 -5.54 -6.58
C ALA A 206 -3.26 -6.64 -7.57
N GLY A 207 -3.28 -7.92 -7.16
CA GLY A 207 -3.87 -9.02 -7.92
C GLY A 207 -5.36 -8.83 -8.25
N ALA A 208 -6.09 -8.01 -7.46
CA ALA A 208 -7.48 -7.62 -7.77
C ALA A 208 -7.62 -6.87 -9.11
N PHE A 209 -6.54 -6.25 -9.59
CA PHE A 209 -6.48 -5.53 -10.86
C PHE A 209 -6.00 -6.41 -12.03
N GLY A 210 -5.89 -7.73 -11.82
CA GLY A 210 -5.41 -8.65 -12.85
C GLY A 210 -3.91 -8.58 -13.10
N GLN A 211 -3.13 -8.17 -12.08
CA GLN A 211 -1.67 -8.23 -12.07
C GLN A 211 -1.17 -9.54 -11.45
N PHE A 212 0.07 -9.90 -11.78
CA PHE A 212 0.84 -10.75 -10.88
C PHE A 212 1.51 -9.84 -9.85
N ALA A 213 1.14 -9.99 -8.59
CA ALA A 213 1.69 -9.17 -7.52
C ALA A 213 2.03 -9.98 -6.28
N THR A 214 3.21 -9.75 -5.72
CA THR A 214 3.68 -10.46 -4.52
C THR A 214 4.61 -9.60 -3.67
N GLY A 215 4.58 -9.85 -2.37
CA GLY A 215 5.58 -9.34 -1.44
C GLY A 215 6.93 -10.03 -1.66
N ILE A 216 8.02 -9.27 -1.54
CA ILE A 216 9.41 -9.74 -1.61
C ILE A 216 10.23 -9.13 -0.47
N GLY A 217 11.40 -9.70 -0.18
CA GLY A 217 12.30 -9.18 0.85
C GLY A 217 13.16 -8.01 0.37
N ASN A 218 13.83 -7.33 1.30
CA ASN A 218 14.70 -6.19 0.98
C ASN A 218 15.86 -6.57 0.04
N THR A 219 16.40 -7.78 0.16
CA THR A 219 17.47 -8.26 -0.72
C THR A 219 16.99 -8.39 -2.16
N ASP A 220 15.83 -9.01 -2.38
CA ASP A 220 15.23 -9.14 -3.70
C ASP A 220 14.86 -7.76 -4.26
N ALA A 221 14.30 -6.88 -3.43
CA ALA A 221 13.94 -5.54 -3.85
C ALA A 221 15.17 -4.70 -4.23
N GLY A 222 16.29 -4.83 -3.51
CA GLY A 222 17.55 -4.17 -3.85
C GLY A 222 18.11 -4.68 -5.19
N PHE A 223 17.99 -5.99 -5.43
CA PHE A 223 18.34 -6.59 -6.73
C PHE A 223 17.44 -6.09 -7.87
N VAL A 224 16.13 -5.97 -7.64
CA VAL A 224 15.18 -5.40 -8.60
C VAL A 224 15.50 -3.92 -8.84
N MET A 225 15.82 -3.13 -7.80
CA MET A 225 16.24 -1.73 -7.95
C MET A 225 17.42 -1.56 -8.91
N GLY A 226 18.38 -2.48 -8.89
CA GLY A 226 19.53 -2.41 -9.81
C GLY A 226 19.29 -2.99 -11.19
N THR A 227 18.49 -4.05 -11.31
CA THR A 227 18.38 -4.82 -12.57
C THR A 227 17.05 -4.70 -13.30
N GLY A 228 15.99 -4.28 -12.60
CA GLY A 228 14.61 -4.35 -13.09
C GLY A 228 14.08 -5.77 -13.28
N LYS A 229 14.79 -6.79 -12.78
CA LYS A 229 14.46 -8.20 -12.97
C LYS A 229 14.32 -8.93 -11.65
N ALA A 230 13.52 -10.00 -11.65
CA ALA A 230 13.42 -10.94 -10.53
C ALA A 230 13.43 -12.38 -11.04
N LEU A 231 14.03 -13.28 -10.28
CA LEU A 231 13.93 -14.72 -10.53
C LEU A 231 12.74 -15.26 -9.75
N LEU A 232 11.68 -15.66 -10.46
CA LEU A 232 10.46 -16.16 -9.86
C LEU A 232 10.23 -17.62 -10.22
N LYS A 233 9.65 -18.36 -9.29
CA LYS A 233 9.11 -19.69 -9.56
C LYS A 233 7.66 -19.58 -9.97
N VAL A 234 7.29 -20.19 -11.10
CA VAL A 234 5.91 -20.20 -11.57
C VAL A 234 5.06 -21.02 -10.60
N CYS A 235 4.09 -20.36 -9.96
CA CYS A 235 3.23 -20.97 -8.95
C CYS A 235 2.14 -21.85 -9.57
N LYS A 236 1.74 -22.89 -8.84
CA LYS A 236 0.46 -23.57 -9.10
C LYS A 236 -0.68 -22.62 -8.73
N HIS A 237 -1.79 -22.74 -9.44
CA HIS A 237 -2.98 -21.94 -9.17
C HIS A 237 -4.11 -22.80 -8.58
N VAL A 238 -4.95 -22.17 -7.76
CA VAL A 238 -6.23 -22.73 -7.32
C VAL A 238 -7.32 -21.77 -7.79
N LYS A 239 -8.26 -22.29 -8.59
CA LYS A 239 -9.36 -21.50 -9.12
C LYS A 239 -10.57 -21.58 -8.17
N LEU A 240 -10.91 -20.47 -7.55
CA LEU A 240 -12.12 -20.32 -6.75
C LEU A 240 -13.20 -19.68 -7.63
N LEU A 241 -14.34 -20.36 -7.76
CA LEU A 241 -15.51 -19.89 -8.48
C LEU A 241 -16.63 -19.68 -7.47
N PRO A 242 -17.02 -18.42 -7.17
CA PRO A 242 -18.21 -18.16 -6.39
C PRO A 242 -19.45 -18.54 -7.21
N ASP A 243 -20.29 -19.41 -6.66
CA ASP A 243 -21.57 -19.78 -7.27
C ASP A 243 -22.71 -18.99 -6.61
N GLY A 244 -23.27 -18.00 -7.33
CA GLY A 244 -24.48 -17.27 -6.92
C GLY A 244 -24.27 -15.87 -6.34
N ILE A 245 -25.37 -15.31 -5.80
CA ILE A 245 -25.46 -14.13 -4.93
C ILE A 245 -26.07 -14.60 -3.62
#